data_AF-A0A0C4ERD1-F1
#
_entry.id   AF-A0A0C4ERD1-F1
#
_cell.length_a   1.000
_cell.length_b   1.000
_cell.length_c   1.000
_cell.angle_alpha   90.00
_cell.angle_beta   90.00
_cell.angle_gamma   90.00
#
_symmetry.space_group_name_H-M   'P 1'
#
loop_
_entity.id
_entity.type
_entity.pdbx_description
1 polymer ?
#
loop_
_entity_poly.entity_id
_entity_poly.type
_entity_poly.pdbx_seq_one_letter_code
_entity_poly.pdbx_strand_id
1 'polypeptide(L)'
;MASSAASGMVTVAPQPTTPETPGEYYIVRPRLLGPSVAPQPETPGEYYVVRPRLPVSDQLAPSPAQGRRLAPSLPHHFTVGRDSSIYPPHSHGYFHMPTHAKVGSLEEHFRGRPALQAVALEQLLALTTRPEKPMTMSTDNLRLWQNKNNGYMALNPRDRAEVCSWLGNQFFDSHLGGKHRARDIGYIWSLEQLNRRHPVWWKNSLISKGDPNNNGYIDLVDVGDLLNFFDPSGNFKLTAEQVNDIAPKLSDILYLGEDNNVRSVGLNIKPLRAYKDSAGVSMYESRTGQVMKELLRNFNRKTADEKKRVIQDLFLFTGTPPSEVIKRADNALNKNSESFQKLLEYQGDSRGQKDYQRIKAELEKLGKK
;
A
#
# COMPACT_ATOMS: atom_id res chain seq x y z
N MET A 1 -60.67 -48.64 -12.29
CA MET A 1 -60.07 -49.95 -11.97
C MET A 1 -58.73 -49.64 -11.29
N ALA A 2 -58.64 -49.57 -9.94
CA ALA A 2 -58.54 -50.70 -8.99
C ALA A 2 -57.39 -51.65 -9.37
N SER A 3 -56.45 -52.07 -8.53
CA SER A 3 -56.10 -51.86 -7.11
C SER A 3 -54.79 -52.65 -6.84
N SER A 4 -54.25 -52.52 -5.63
CA SER A 4 -53.36 -53.48 -4.90
C SER A 4 -51.86 -53.12 -4.87
N ALA A 5 -51.13 -53.13 -3.74
CA ALA A 5 -51.44 -53.17 -2.29
C ALA A 5 -50.10 -52.98 -1.51
N ALA A 6 -50.19 -52.32 -0.34
CA ALA A 6 -49.64 -52.63 1.01
C ALA A 6 -48.15 -53.05 1.18
N SER A 7 -47.36 -52.79 2.23
CA SER A 7 -47.44 -52.28 3.63
C SER A 7 -46.00 -51.81 3.96
N GLY A 8 -45.67 -50.79 4.76
CA GLY A 8 -45.97 -50.61 6.19
C GLY A 8 -44.88 -51.23 7.07
N MET A 9 -43.92 -50.45 7.59
CA MET A 9 -43.50 -50.41 9.02
C MET A 9 -42.27 -49.51 9.26
N VAL A 10 -42.39 -48.68 10.30
CA VAL A 10 -41.37 -47.83 10.93
C VAL A 10 -40.84 -48.57 12.15
N THR A 11 -39.52 -48.56 12.37
CA THR A 11 -38.94 -48.72 13.72
C THR A 11 -37.68 -47.85 13.87
N VAL A 12 -37.64 -47.10 14.98
CA VAL A 12 -36.62 -46.13 15.37
C VAL A 12 -35.53 -46.78 16.24
N ALA A 13 -34.26 -46.46 15.94
CA ALA A 13 -33.02 -46.39 16.74
C ALA A 13 -32.61 -47.55 17.69
N PRO A 14 -31.29 -47.84 17.79
CA PRO A 14 -30.44 -47.06 18.71
C PRO A 14 -29.01 -46.77 18.19
N GLN A 15 -28.45 -45.61 18.57
CA GLN A 15 -27.02 -45.47 18.92
C GLN A 15 -26.88 -45.87 20.41
N PRO A 16 -25.74 -46.42 20.91
CA PRO A 16 -24.37 -45.87 20.81
C PRO A 16 -23.33 -46.99 20.52
N THR A 17 -22.05 -46.75 20.21
CA THR A 17 -20.95 -46.27 21.06
C THR A 17 -19.68 -46.15 20.20
N THR A 18 -18.84 -45.15 20.46
CA THR A 18 -17.42 -45.14 20.04
C THR A 18 -16.66 -46.27 20.74
N PRO A 19 -15.62 -46.85 20.12
CA PRO A 19 -14.27 -46.49 20.57
C PRO A 19 -13.17 -46.46 19.48
N GLU A 20 -12.10 -45.73 19.81
CA GLU A 20 -10.69 -45.98 19.44
C GLU A 20 -10.19 -45.75 18.00
N THR A 21 -9.43 -44.65 17.85
CA THR A 21 -8.33 -44.49 16.85
C THR A 21 -7.22 -45.51 17.05
N PRO A 22 -6.59 -45.95 15.95
CA PRO A 22 -5.17 -45.64 15.74
C PRO A 22 -4.87 -45.07 14.34
N GLY A 23 -3.83 -44.25 14.24
CA GLY A 23 -3.52 -43.43 13.08
C GLY A 23 -3.02 -44.19 11.85
N GLU A 24 -3.47 -43.74 10.68
CA GLU A 24 -2.93 -44.11 9.38
C GLU A 24 -2.39 -42.87 8.67
N TYR A 25 -1.11 -42.93 8.31
CA TYR A 25 -0.46 -42.01 7.37
C TYR A 25 -0.72 -42.51 5.95
N TYR A 26 -1.06 -41.63 5.01
CA TYR A 26 -1.17 -41.99 3.59
C TYR A 26 -0.10 -41.29 2.75
N ILE A 27 0.58 -42.06 1.89
CA ILE A 27 1.54 -41.59 0.90
C ILE A 27 0.79 -41.34 -0.41
N VAL A 28 0.82 -40.11 -0.93
CA VAL A 28 0.26 -39.78 -2.25
C VAL A 28 1.38 -39.77 -3.29
N ARG A 29 1.29 -40.65 -4.31
CA ARG A 29 2.19 -40.64 -5.49
C ARG A 29 1.65 -39.66 -6.55
N PRO A 30 2.49 -38.84 -7.21
CA PRO A 30 2.05 -38.05 -8.36
C PRO A 30 1.80 -38.95 -9.59
N ARG A 31 0.66 -38.76 -10.25
CA ARG A 31 0.37 -39.32 -11.57
C ARG A 31 1.13 -38.52 -12.63
N LEU A 32 2.09 -39.16 -13.29
CA LEU A 32 2.78 -38.64 -14.47
C LEU A 32 1.96 -38.96 -15.74
N LEU A 33 1.65 -37.94 -16.53
CA LEU A 33 1.32 -38.04 -17.96
C LEU A 33 2.40 -37.21 -18.70
N GLY A 34 3.27 -37.86 -19.48
CA GLY A 34 4.42 -37.25 -20.17
C GLY A 34 4.12 -36.69 -21.57
N PRO A 35 5.13 -36.47 -22.45
CA PRO A 35 6.57 -36.47 -22.20
C PRO A 35 7.25 -35.14 -22.59
N SER A 36 8.28 -34.73 -21.85
CA SER A 36 9.33 -33.86 -22.40
C SER A 36 10.68 -34.31 -21.84
N VAL A 37 11.67 -34.23 -22.72
CA VAL A 37 13.03 -34.74 -22.64
C VAL A 37 13.77 -34.24 -21.38
N ALA A 38 14.58 -35.13 -20.80
CA ALA A 38 15.52 -35.05 -19.66
C ALA A 38 16.38 -33.75 -19.56
N PRO A 39 17.09 -33.46 -18.43
CA PRO A 39 17.55 -34.39 -17.39
C PRO A 39 17.29 -34.00 -15.92
N GLN A 40 17.31 -35.05 -15.08
CA GLN A 40 17.29 -35.00 -13.62
C GLN A 40 18.50 -34.24 -13.03
N PRO A 41 18.32 -33.54 -11.91
CA PRO A 41 19.40 -33.29 -10.95
C PRO A 41 19.54 -34.46 -9.97
N GLU A 42 20.78 -34.69 -9.58
CA GLU A 42 21.28 -35.78 -8.75
C GLU A 42 20.88 -35.62 -7.26
N THR A 43 20.64 -36.77 -6.64
CA THR A 43 20.57 -37.08 -5.20
C THR A 43 19.26 -36.82 -4.40
N PRO A 44 18.85 -37.79 -3.54
CA PRO A 44 17.58 -37.78 -2.83
C PRO A 44 17.70 -37.42 -1.34
N GLY A 45 16.66 -36.78 -0.79
CA GLY A 45 16.29 -36.90 0.62
C GLY A 45 16.28 -35.58 1.39
N GLU A 46 15.08 -35.11 1.75
CA GLU A 46 14.74 -34.61 3.09
C GLU A 46 13.22 -34.36 3.13
N TYR A 47 12.52 -35.17 3.94
CA TYR A 47 11.08 -35.07 4.16
C TYR A 47 10.80 -34.05 5.28
N TYR A 48 9.75 -33.24 5.14
CA TYR A 48 9.25 -32.38 6.22
C TYR A 48 7.88 -32.87 6.72
N VAL A 49 7.73 -32.97 8.05
CA VAL A 49 6.50 -33.37 8.75
C VAL A 49 5.63 -32.15 9.02
N VAL A 50 4.38 -32.16 8.56
CA VAL A 50 3.38 -31.10 8.84
C VAL A 50 2.48 -31.55 10.00
N ARG A 51 2.42 -30.76 11.09
CA ARG A 51 1.44 -30.94 12.19
C ARG A 51 0.13 -30.19 11.86
N PRO A 52 -1.07 -30.78 12.05
CA PRO A 52 -2.33 -30.06 11.89
C PRO A 52 -2.63 -29.17 13.10
N ARG A 53 -3.14 -27.95 12.86
CA ARG A 53 -3.76 -27.10 13.90
C ARG A 53 -5.24 -27.47 14.03
N LEU A 54 -5.68 -27.80 15.24
CA LEU A 54 -7.09 -27.99 15.63
C LEU A 54 -7.81 -26.64 15.80
N PRO A 55 -9.15 -26.57 15.63
CA PRO A 55 -9.95 -25.36 15.86
C PRO A 55 -10.43 -25.27 17.32
N VAL A 56 -10.60 -24.06 17.86
CA VAL A 56 -11.23 -23.83 19.18
C VAL A 56 -12.33 -22.77 19.04
N SER A 57 -13.52 -23.10 19.54
CA SER A 57 -14.74 -22.27 19.63
C SER A 57 -14.82 -21.43 20.91
N ASP A 58 -15.69 -20.41 20.88
CA ASP A 58 -16.02 -19.40 21.92
C ASP A 58 -16.69 -19.92 23.21
N GLN A 59 -16.39 -19.30 24.38
CA GLN A 59 -17.33 -18.53 25.25
C GLN A 59 -16.90 -18.34 26.74
N LEU A 60 -17.04 -17.08 27.22
CA LEU A 60 -17.48 -16.56 28.55
C LEU A 60 -16.53 -16.40 29.80
N ALA A 61 -16.12 -15.12 30.00
CA ALA A 61 -16.18 -14.26 31.22
C ALA A 61 -15.18 -14.44 32.43
N PRO A 62 -15.03 -13.47 33.38
CA PRO A 62 -13.93 -12.49 33.41
C PRO A 62 -13.07 -12.36 34.72
N SER A 63 -11.94 -11.62 34.59
CA SER A 63 -11.08 -10.94 35.61
C SER A 63 -10.04 -11.74 36.44
N PRO A 64 -8.96 -11.12 37.02
CA PRO A 64 -8.40 -9.76 36.82
C PRO A 64 -6.85 -9.71 36.59
N ALA A 65 -6.41 -8.54 36.10
CA ALA A 65 -5.07 -7.92 36.14
C ALA A 65 -3.83 -8.76 36.53
N GLN A 66 -2.88 -8.90 35.58
CA GLN A 66 -1.44 -8.76 35.85
C GLN A 66 -0.69 -8.38 34.58
N GLY A 67 0.19 -7.38 34.70
CA GLY A 67 0.76 -6.63 33.58
C GLY A 67 1.69 -7.43 32.67
N ARG A 68 1.54 -7.18 31.37
CA ARG A 68 2.64 -7.26 30.40
C ARG A 68 2.47 -6.12 29.40
N ARG A 69 3.36 -5.14 29.46
CA ARG A 69 3.59 -4.20 28.37
C ARG A 69 3.95 -5.00 27.12
N LEU A 70 3.05 -5.05 26.15
CA LEU A 70 3.41 -5.45 24.80
C LEU A 70 4.17 -4.28 24.17
N ALA A 71 5.42 -4.54 23.81
CA ALA A 71 6.21 -3.63 23.01
C ALA A 71 5.49 -3.37 21.67
N PRO A 72 5.44 -2.12 21.18
CA PRO A 72 4.91 -1.85 19.85
C PRO A 72 5.76 -2.61 18.82
N SER A 73 5.11 -3.44 18.02
CA SER A 73 5.68 -4.17 16.90
C SER A 73 6.31 -3.20 15.89
N LEU A 74 7.61 -3.34 15.68
CA LEU A 74 8.41 -2.57 14.73
C LEU A 74 8.07 -2.98 13.27
N PRO A 75 7.87 -2.02 12.34
CA PRO A 75 7.81 -2.35 10.92
C PRO A 75 9.18 -2.79 10.36
N HIS A 76 9.15 -3.67 9.36
CA HIS A 76 10.29 -4.36 8.74
C HIS A 76 10.97 -3.49 7.67
N HIS A 77 12.29 -3.24 7.75
CA HIS A 77 13.01 -2.52 6.68
C HIS A 77 14.47 -2.95 6.45
N PHE A 78 14.86 -2.82 5.17
CA PHE A 78 16.21 -2.74 4.60
C PHE A 78 17.12 -3.98 4.70
N THR A 79 16.60 -5.18 4.49
CA THR A 79 17.42 -6.36 4.19
C THR A 79 17.55 -6.57 2.68
N VAL A 80 18.78 -6.50 2.15
CA VAL A 80 19.11 -7.05 0.84
C VAL A 80 19.08 -8.58 0.99
N GLY A 81 17.94 -9.21 0.71
CA GLY A 81 17.79 -10.65 0.80
C GLY A 81 16.61 -11.13 -0.05
N ARG A 82 16.91 -11.96 -1.05
CA ARG A 82 15.93 -12.78 -1.76
C ARG A 82 15.28 -13.72 -0.74
N ASP A 83 14.08 -13.41 -0.30
CA ASP A 83 13.10 -14.43 0.06
C ASP A 83 11.70 -13.85 -0.15
N SER A 84 11.16 -14.17 -1.31
CA SER A 84 9.78 -13.90 -1.70
C SER A 84 8.89 -15.00 -1.11
N SER A 85 8.62 -14.92 0.19
CA SER A 85 7.52 -15.63 0.84
C SER A 85 7.42 -15.14 2.29
N ILE A 86 6.21 -14.77 2.73
CA ILE A 86 5.87 -14.29 4.08
C ILE A 86 6.12 -12.78 4.30
N TYR A 87 5.32 -11.95 3.62
CA TYR A 87 5.04 -10.57 4.06
C TYR A 87 3.64 -10.54 4.71
N PRO A 88 3.48 -10.01 5.93
CA PRO A 88 2.17 -9.69 6.47
C PRO A 88 1.54 -8.53 5.68
N PRO A 89 0.20 -8.45 5.55
CA PRO A 89 -0.46 -7.42 4.75
C PRO A 89 -0.44 -6.10 5.52
N HIS A 90 0.61 -5.29 5.37
CA HIS A 90 0.74 -4.02 6.09
C HIS A 90 1.08 -2.81 5.20
N SER A 91 0.09 -1.91 5.14
CA SER A 91 0.20 -0.45 5.29
C SER A 91 0.44 0.48 4.09
N HIS A 92 0.42 -0.02 2.86
CA HIS A 92 0.24 0.86 1.71
C HIS A 92 -1.24 0.84 1.30
N GLY A 93 -1.88 2.00 1.31
CA GLY A 93 -3.15 2.22 0.59
C GLY A 93 -2.92 2.26 -0.92
N TYR A 94 -1.94 1.50 -1.40
CA TYR A 94 -1.59 1.43 -2.81
C TYR A 94 -2.82 0.95 -3.56
N PHE A 95 -3.03 1.49 -4.76
CA PHE A 95 -3.88 0.85 -5.75
C PHE A 95 -3.24 -0.48 -6.13
N HIS A 96 -3.49 -1.51 -5.32
CA HIS A 96 -3.13 -2.86 -5.68
C HIS A 96 -4.07 -3.29 -6.79
N MET A 97 -3.56 -3.29 -8.03
CA MET A 97 -4.23 -4.10 -9.06
C MET A 97 -4.41 -5.51 -8.48
N PRO A 98 -5.60 -6.11 -8.63
CA PRO A 98 -5.90 -7.40 -8.01
C PRO A 98 -4.85 -8.45 -8.41
N THR A 99 -4.60 -9.41 -7.51
CA THR A 99 -3.77 -10.58 -7.83
C THR A 99 -4.33 -11.30 -9.04
N HIS A 100 -3.50 -11.47 -10.07
CA HIS A 100 -3.74 -12.20 -11.32
C HIS A 100 -4.90 -13.21 -11.25
N ALA A 101 -6.09 -12.76 -11.61
CA ALA A 101 -7.23 -13.63 -11.78
C ALA A 101 -7.75 -13.39 -13.19
N LYS A 102 -7.66 -14.41 -14.06
CA LYS A 102 -8.35 -14.38 -15.34
C LYS A 102 -9.81 -14.10 -15.07
N VAL A 103 -10.27 -12.93 -15.47
CA VAL A 103 -11.67 -12.53 -15.36
C VAL A 103 -12.38 -12.89 -16.66
N GLY A 104 -13.56 -13.50 -16.52
CA GLY A 104 -14.43 -13.78 -17.66
C GLY A 104 -14.88 -12.53 -18.39
N SER A 105 -15.62 -12.69 -19.49
CA SER A 105 -16.16 -11.56 -20.25
C SER A 105 -17.04 -10.65 -19.36
N LEU A 106 -17.32 -9.44 -19.85
CA LEU A 106 -18.24 -8.50 -19.20
C LEU A 106 -19.59 -9.18 -18.85
N GLU A 107 -20.15 -9.92 -19.81
CA GLU A 107 -21.43 -10.64 -19.69
C GLU A 107 -21.34 -11.81 -18.69
N GLU A 108 -20.20 -12.50 -18.65
CA GLU A 108 -20.00 -13.61 -17.72
C GLU A 108 -19.85 -13.12 -16.28
N HIS A 109 -19.06 -12.07 -16.06
CA HIS A 109 -18.74 -11.56 -14.73
C HIS A 109 -19.95 -10.86 -14.07
N PHE A 110 -20.71 -10.08 -14.85
CA PHE A 110 -21.88 -9.34 -14.35
C PHE A 110 -23.21 -9.99 -14.70
N ARG A 111 -23.22 -11.31 -14.98
CA ARG A 111 -24.45 -12.05 -15.34
C ARG A 111 -25.57 -11.82 -14.31
N GLY A 112 -26.75 -11.46 -14.82
CA GLY A 112 -27.92 -11.17 -13.98
C GLY A 112 -27.90 -9.82 -13.26
N ARG A 113 -26.88 -8.98 -13.51
CA ARG A 113 -26.70 -7.65 -12.89
C ARG A 113 -26.55 -6.57 -13.97
N PRO A 114 -27.64 -6.26 -14.72
CA PRO A 114 -27.57 -5.37 -15.89
C PRO A 114 -27.08 -3.96 -15.57
N ALA A 115 -27.36 -3.44 -14.36
CA ALA A 115 -26.86 -2.14 -13.92
C ALA A 115 -25.33 -2.11 -13.78
N LEU A 116 -24.73 -3.14 -13.18
CA LEU A 116 -23.27 -3.24 -13.05
C LEU A 116 -22.63 -3.47 -14.42
N GLN A 117 -23.25 -4.30 -15.25
CA GLN A 117 -22.80 -4.55 -16.62
C GLN A 117 -22.76 -3.27 -17.45
N ALA A 118 -23.81 -2.44 -17.38
CA ALA A 118 -23.88 -1.16 -18.09
C ALA A 118 -22.80 -0.18 -17.62
N VAL A 119 -22.61 -0.05 -16.30
CA VAL A 119 -21.56 0.83 -15.74
C VAL A 119 -20.16 0.31 -16.12
N ALA A 120 -19.90 -0.99 -16.00
CA ALA A 120 -18.61 -1.57 -16.37
C ALA A 120 -18.32 -1.38 -17.86
N LEU A 121 -19.33 -1.52 -18.74
CA LEU A 121 -19.19 -1.23 -20.17
C LEU A 121 -18.88 0.26 -20.42
N GLU A 122 -19.59 1.17 -19.76
CA GLU A 122 -19.35 2.62 -19.88
C GLU A 122 -17.89 2.96 -19.53
N GLN A 123 -17.38 2.41 -18.42
CA GLN A 123 -16.00 2.63 -17.98
C GLN A 123 -14.97 1.97 -18.91
N LEU A 124 -15.27 0.77 -19.42
CA LEU A 124 -14.44 0.10 -20.41
C LEU A 124 -14.33 0.92 -21.71
N LEU A 125 -15.46 1.46 -22.19
CA LEU A 125 -15.49 2.32 -23.37
C LEU A 125 -14.72 3.61 -23.13
N ALA A 126 -14.84 4.23 -21.96
CA ALA A 126 -14.09 5.44 -21.61
C ALA A 126 -12.57 5.25 -21.66
N LEU A 127 -12.09 4.04 -21.32
CA LEU A 127 -10.68 3.64 -21.39
C LEU A 127 -10.20 3.30 -22.81
N THR A 128 -11.06 2.74 -23.66
CA THR A 128 -10.66 2.13 -24.94
C THR A 128 -10.96 2.99 -26.18
N THR A 129 -11.97 3.85 -26.15
CA THR A 129 -12.48 4.53 -27.37
C THR A 129 -11.90 5.93 -27.64
N ARG A 130 -11.02 6.47 -26.78
CA ARG A 130 -10.48 7.84 -26.95
C ARG A 130 -9.03 7.82 -27.44
N PRO A 131 -8.67 8.56 -28.51
CA PRO A 131 -7.27 8.74 -28.92
C PRO A 131 -6.48 9.64 -27.94
N GLU A 132 -7.17 10.42 -27.11
CA GLU A 132 -6.58 11.22 -26.04
C GLU A 132 -6.43 10.41 -24.75
N LYS A 133 -5.41 10.74 -23.93
CA LYS A 133 -5.23 10.12 -22.60
C LYS A 133 -6.55 10.22 -21.82
N PRO A 134 -7.08 9.13 -21.24
CA PRO A 134 -8.24 9.16 -20.39
C PRO A 134 -7.99 10.18 -19.27
N MET A 135 -9.02 10.99 -19.02
CA MET A 135 -8.96 12.06 -18.03
C MET A 135 -8.64 11.44 -16.66
N THR A 136 -7.77 12.05 -15.89
CA THR A 136 -7.50 11.64 -14.50
C THR A 136 -8.17 12.66 -13.59
N MET A 137 -8.75 12.24 -12.47
CA MET A 137 -9.45 13.17 -11.58
C MET A 137 -8.47 14.16 -10.94
N SER A 138 -8.86 15.44 -10.87
CA SER A 138 -8.17 16.48 -10.12
C SER A 138 -9.16 17.55 -9.68
N THR A 139 -8.72 18.49 -8.84
CA THR A 139 -9.51 19.68 -8.47
C THR A 139 -9.97 20.48 -9.69
N ASP A 140 -9.14 20.59 -10.72
CA ASP A 140 -9.41 21.41 -11.90
C ASP A 140 -10.53 20.83 -12.78
N ASN A 141 -10.79 19.52 -12.70
CA ASN A 141 -11.80 18.84 -13.52
C ASN A 141 -12.86 18.08 -12.68
N LEU A 142 -12.88 18.23 -11.36
CA LEU A 142 -13.66 17.39 -10.45
C LEU A 142 -15.14 17.33 -10.82
N ARG A 143 -15.76 18.48 -11.11
CA ARG A 143 -17.19 18.53 -11.48
C ARG A 143 -17.48 17.78 -12.79
N LEU A 144 -16.61 17.95 -13.79
CA LEU A 144 -16.73 17.23 -15.05
C LEU A 144 -16.51 15.72 -14.86
N TRP A 145 -15.55 15.35 -14.02
CA TRP A 145 -15.27 13.96 -13.66
C TRP A 145 -16.47 13.30 -12.98
N GLN A 146 -17.07 13.96 -11.98
CA GLN A 146 -18.26 13.48 -11.29
C GLN A 146 -19.46 13.33 -12.22
N ASN A 147 -19.71 14.33 -13.08
CA ASN A 147 -20.81 14.29 -14.04
C ASN A 147 -20.68 13.11 -15.02
N LYS A 148 -19.47 12.85 -15.52
CA LYS A 148 -19.19 11.72 -16.42
C LYS A 148 -19.33 10.37 -15.74
N ASN A 149 -19.13 10.30 -14.42
CA ASN A 149 -19.16 9.06 -13.65
C ASN A 149 -20.39 8.95 -12.76
N ASN A 150 -21.49 9.64 -13.08
CA ASN A 150 -22.70 9.63 -12.26
C ASN A 150 -23.30 8.21 -12.14
N GLY A 151 -23.27 7.41 -13.21
CA GLY A 151 -23.72 6.01 -13.18
C GLY A 151 -22.89 5.16 -12.20
N TYR A 152 -21.57 5.33 -12.21
CA TYR A 152 -20.68 4.68 -11.24
C TYR A 152 -20.91 5.18 -9.82
N MET A 153 -21.11 6.49 -9.63
CA MET A 153 -21.45 7.09 -8.33
C MET A 153 -22.85 6.73 -7.82
N ALA A 154 -23.74 6.19 -8.65
CA ALA A 154 -25.03 5.68 -8.19
C ALA A 154 -24.93 4.27 -7.58
N LEU A 155 -23.86 3.52 -7.90
CA LEU A 155 -23.62 2.20 -7.32
C LEU A 155 -23.28 2.29 -5.82
N ASN A 156 -23.53 1.22 -5.08
CA ASN A 156 -23.06 1.12 -3.69
C ASN A 156 -21.53 0.85 -3.65
N PRO A 157 -20.85 1.04 -2.50
CA PRO A 157 -19.40 0.88 -2.41
C PRO A 157 -18.87 -0.50 -2.82
N ARG A 158 -19.63 -1.58 -2.57
CA ARG A 158 -19.22 -2.95 -2.92
C ARG A 158 -19.23 -3.14 -4.44
N ASP A 159 -20.28 -2.70 -5.11
CA ASP A 159 -20.42 -2.80 -6.56
C ASP A 159 -19.39 -1.93 -7.29
N ARG A 160 -19.09 -0.75 -6.75
CA ARG A 160 -18.01 0.12 -7.26
C ARG A 160 -16.64 -0.57 -7.21
N ALA A 161 -16.32 -1.20 -6.07
CA ALA A 161 -15.08 -1.94 -5.90
C ALA A 161 -15.00 -3.15 -6.86
N GLU A 162 -16.12 -3.83 -7.09
CA GLU A 162 -16.19 -4.95 -8.03
C GLU A 162 -15.95 -4.50 -9.47
N VAL A 163 -16.55 -3.38 -9.90
CA VAL A 163 -16.29 -2.79 -11.23
C VAL A 163 -14.81 -2.41 -11.39
N CYS A 164 -14.21 -1.76 -10.39
CA CYS A 164 -12.78 -1.42 -10.43
C CYS A 164 -11.88 -2.66 -10.46
N SER A 165 -12.20 -3.69 -9.68
CA SER A 165 -11.47 -4.96 -9.67
C SER A 165 -11.55 -5.67 -11.02
N TRP A 166 -12.74 -5.72 -11.63
CA TRP A 166 -12.91 -6.30 -12.95
C TRP A 166 -12.15 -5.53 -14.03
N LEU A 167 -12.26 -4.20 -14.06
CA LEU A 167 -11.49 -3.35 -14.98
C LEU A 167 -9.98 -3.57 -14.80
N GLY A 168 -9.51 -3.59 -13.55
CA GLY A 168 -8.11 -3.81 -13.22
C GLY A 168 -7.59 -5.13 -13.78
N ASN A 169 -8.31 -6.23 -13.56
CA ASN A 169 -7.92 -7.54 -14.08
C ASN A 169 -7.99 -7.62 -15.62
N GLN A 170 -9.01 -7.04 -16.24
CA GLN A 170 -9.12 -7.00 -17.71
C GLN A 170 -7.91 -6.34 -18.35
N PHE A 171 -7.48 -5.17 -17.86
CA PHE A 171 -6.36 -4.43 -18.43
C PHE A 171 -4.98 -4.92 -17.99
N PHE A 172 -4.91 -5.65 -16.87
CA PHE A 172 -3.71 -6.40 -16.50
C PHE A 172 -3.43 -7.52 -17.51
N ASP A 173 -4.48 -8.23 -17.96
CA ASP A 173 -4.36 -9.39 -18.84
C ASP A 173 -4.26 -9.05 -20.35
N SER A 174 -4.72 -7.87 -20.79
CA SER A 174 -5.03 -7.62 -22.22
C SER A 174 -4.17 -6.58 -22.98
N HIS A 175 -3.23 -5.84 -22.38
CA HIS A 175 -2.42 -4.81 -23.10
C HIS A 175 -0.91 -4.92 -22.82
N LEU A 176 -0.05 -5.34 -23.76
CA LEU A 176 0.58 -4.56 -24.85
C LEU A 176 1.24 -3.22 -24.40
N GLY A 177 2.34 -3.31 -23.62
CA GLY A 177 3.33 -2.23 -23.44
C GLY A 177 3.11 -1.28 -22.24
N GLY A 178 4.21 -0.89 -21.57
CA GLY A 178 4.17 -0.15 -20.28
C GLY A 178 3.43 1.19 -20.28
N LYS A 179 3.34 1.90 -21.41
CA LYS A 179 2.65 3.21 -21.50
C LYS A 179 1.12 3.10 -21.44
N HIS A 180 0.53 2.03 -21.98
CA HIS A 180 -0.91 1.79 -21.91
C HIS A 180 -1.30 1.37 -20.49
N ARG A 181 -0.47 0.54 -19.84
CA ARG A 181 -0.65 0.13 -18.45
C ARG A 181 -0.70 1.32 -17.48
N ALA A 182 0.26 2.24 -17.54
CA ALA A 182 0.30 3.39 -16.65
C ALA A 182 -0.97 4.26 -16.78
N ARG A 183 -1.39 4.51 -18.01
CA ARG A 183 -2.59 5.25 -18.36
C ARG A 183 -3.86 4.63 -17.72
N ASP A 184 -4.02 3.32 -17.85
CA ASP A 184 -5.22 2.62 -17.39
C ASP A 184 -5.28 2.57 -15.86
N ILE A 185 -4.14 2.33 -15.20
CA ILE A 185 -4.00 2.42 -13.74
C ILE A 185 -4.43 3.80 -13.24
N GLY A 186 -3.95 4.88 -13.86
CA GLY A 186 -4.27 6.23 -13.41
C GLY A 186 -5.76 6.58 -13.49
N TYR A 187 -6.46 6.05 -14.49
CA TYR A 187 -7.90 6.20 -14.63
C TYR A 187 -8.67 5.37 -13.60
N ILE A 188 -8.33 4.09 -13.42
CA ILE A 188 -9.01 3.22 -12.45
C ILE A 188 -8.79 3.74 -11.03
N TRP A 189 -7.58 4.15 -10.68
CA TRP A 189 -7.29 4.83 -9.42
C TRP A 189 -8.18 6.06 -9.24
N SER A 190 -8.38 6.88 -10.28
CA SER A 190 -9.25 8.07 -10.22
C SER A 190 -10.72 7.73 -9.98
N LEU A 191 -11.21 6.58 -10.47
CA LEU A 191 -12.55 6.10 -10.19
C LEU A 191 -12.69 5.74 -8.71
N GLU A 192 -11.71 5.03 -8.15
CA GLU A 192 -11.72 4.67 -6.73
C GLU A 192 -11.70 5.90 -5.82
N GLN A 193 -11.01 6.96 -6.26
CA GLN A 193 -10.99 8.22 -5.53
C GLN A 193 -12.36 8.91 -5.45
N LEU A 194 -13.42 8.47 -6.16
CA LEU A 194 -14.78 8.96 -5.92
C LEU A 194 -15.37 8.50 -4.58
N ASN A 195 -14.78 7.46 -3.96
CA ASN A 195 -15.19 6.94 -2.66
C ASN A 195 -14.43 7.55 -1.49
N ARG A 196 -13.46 8.43 -1.76
CA ARG A 196 -12.58 8.96 -0.72
C ARG A 196 -13.35 9.83 0.27
N ARG A 197 -12.90 9.78 1.53
CA ARG A 197 -13.48 10.60 2.63
C ARG A 197 -13.01 12.04 2.60
N HIS A 198 -11.79 12.26 2.12
CA HIS A 198 -11.13 13.57 2.16
C HIS A 198 -11.29 14.31 0.83
N PRO A 199 -11.43 15.64 0.85
CA PRO A 199 -11.45 16.44 -0.38
C PRO A 199 -10.27 16.15 -1.31
N VAL A 200 -10.54 16.18 -2.61
CA VAL A 200 -9.50 16.16 -3.64
C VAL A 200 -8.74 17.48 -3.54
N TRP A 201 -7.44 17.42 -3.27
CA TRP A 201 -6.60 18.63 -3.11
C TRP A 201 -5.60 18.83 -4.25
N TRP A 202 -5.34 17.81 -5.06
CA TRP A 202 -4.35 17.88 -6.13
C TRP A 202 -4.91 18.51 -7.42
N LYS A 203 -4.06 19.22 -8.13
CA LYS A 203 -4.33 19.86 -9.42
C LYS A 203 -3.80 19.00 -10.58
N ASN A 204 -4.28 19.23 -11.80
CA ASN A 204 -3.75 18.61 -13.02
C ASN A 204 -2.24 18.84 -13.18
N SER A 205 -1.75 19.98 -12.68
CA SER A 205 -0.31 20.27 -12.69
C SER A 205 0.53 19.24 -11.92
N LEU A 206 0.00 18.57 -10.88
CA LEU A 206 0.69 17.48 -10.19
C LEU A 206 0.73 16.22 -11.06
N ILE A 207 -0.39 15.88 -11.69
CA ILE A 207 -0.52 14.73 -12.59
C ILE A 207 0.46 14.86 -13.76
N SER A 208 0.56 16.05 -14.35
CA SER A 208 1.51 16.32 -15.46
C SER A 208 2.98 16.31 -15.05
N LYS A 209 3.30 16.51 -13.77
CA LYS A 209 4.68 16.63 -13.25
C LYS A 209 5.17 15.38 -12.52
N GLY A 210 4.27 14.45 -12.19
CA GLY A 210 4.64 13.09 -11.77
C GLY A 210 5.24 12.32 -12.94
N ASP A 211 5.98 11.24 -12.64
CA ASP A 211 6.48 10.35 -13.70
C ASP A 211 5.27 9.71 -14.42
N PRO A 212 4.99 10.09 -15.68
CA PRO A 212 3.79 9.63 -16.38
C PRO A 212 3.89 8.17 -16.81
N ASN A 213 5.07 7.56 -16.76
CA ASN A 213 5.27 6.16 -17.16
C ASN A 213 5.08 5.19 -15.99
N ASN A 214 5.14 5.68 -14.75
CA ASN A 214 5.06 4.86 -13.53
C ASN A 214 4.02 5.38 -12.54
N ASN A 215 3.11 6.26 -12.98
CA ASN A 215 2.10 6.89 -12.15
C ASN A 215 2.63 7.53 -10.86
N GLY A 216 3.84 8.09 -10.89
CA GLY A 216 4.46 8.67 -9.70
C GLY A 216 3.67 9.84 -9.09
N TYR A 217 2.67 10.38 -9.80
CA TYR A 217 1.75 11.34 -9.20
C TYR A 217 0.81 10.71 -8.15
N ILE A 218 0.48 9.41 -8.27
CA ILE A 218 -0.32 8.68 -7.27
C ILE A 218 0.43 8.67 -5.94
N ASP A 219 1.70 8.28 -5.96
CA ASP A 219 2.58 8.32 -4.78
C ASP A 219 2.65 9.73 -4.18
N LEU A 220 2.71 10.77 -5.02
CA LEU A 220 2.71 12.16 -4.54
C LEU A 220 1.37 12.56 -3.90
N VAL A 221 0.25 12.03 -4.40
CA VAL A 221 -1.06 12.21 -3.75
C VAL A 221 -1.09 11.48 -2.41
N ASP A 222 -0.55 10.27 -2.32
CA ASP A 222 -0.46 9.52 -1.06
C ASP A 222 0.41 10.25 -0.02
N VAL A 223 1.55 10.82 -0.45
CA VAL A 223 2.38 11.67 0.41
C VAL A 223 1.59 12.87 0.93
N GLY A 224 0.84 13.56 0.06
CA GLY A 224 0.06 14.72 0.50
C GLY A 224 -1.13 14.34 1.38
N ASP A 225 -1.80 13.22 1.12
CA ASP A 225 -2.87 12.68 1.98
C ASP A 225 -2.33 12.30 3.37
N LEU A 226 -1.19 11.61 3.42
CA LEU A 226 -0.51 11.27 4.67
C LEU A 226 -0.10 12.52 5.46
N LEU A 227 0.30 13.58 4.76
CA LEU A 227 0.60 14.88 5.33
C LEU A 227 -0.65 15.78 5.42
N ASN A 228 -1.88 15.26 5.27
CA ASN A 228 -3.16 15.97 5.43
C ASN A 228 -3.39 17.20 4.52
N PHE A 229 -2.91 17.21 3.26
CA PHE A 229 -2.96 18.37 2.35
C PHE A 229 -4.38 18.90 2.06
N PHE A 230 -5.41 18.12 2.37
CA PHE A 230 -6.81 18.54 2.32
C PHE A 230 -7.21 19.54 3.43
N ASP A 231 -6.42 19.68 4.50
CA ASP A 231 -6.58 20.76 5.48
C ASP A 231 -5.61 21.90 5.15
N PRO A 232 -6.05 23.07 4.66
CA PRO A 232 -5.18 24.19 4.34
C PRO A 232 -4.85 25.09 5.54
N SER A 233 -5.13 24.67 6.79
CA SER A 233 -4.87 25.46 7.99
C SER A 233 -3.39 25.82 8.14
N GLY A 234 -3.10 27.12 8.28
CA GLY A 234 -1.74 27.59 8.53
C GLY A 234 -1.20 27.19 9.92
N ASN A 235 -2.09 26.88 10.86
CA ASN A 235 -1.74 26.47 12.22
C ASN A 235 -1.76 24.94 12.39
N PHE A 236 -1.73 24.18 11.29
CA PHE A 236 -1.70 22.73 11.33
C PHE A 236 -0.47 22.22 12.12
N LYS A 237 -0.73 21.40 13.14
CA LYS A 237 0.30 20.78 14.00
C LYS A 237 0.10 19.28 14.06
N LEU A 238 1.17 18.52 13.84
CA LEU A 238 1.22 17.09 14.07
C LEU A 238 1.53 16.80 15.55
N THR A 239 0.81 15.85 16.13
CA THR A 239 1.17 15.28 17.44
C THR A 239 2.32 14.28 17.28
N ALA A 240 3.02 13.97 18.37
CA ALA A 240 4.08 12.96 18.36
C ALA A 240 3.56 11.57 17.94
N GLU A 241 2.33 11.23 18.33
CA GLU A 241 1.66 9.99 17.91
C GLU A 241 1.45 9.96 16.39
N GLN A 242 0.91 11.05 15.82
CA GLN A 242 0.75 11.17 14.37
C GLN A 242 2.08 11.09 13.63
N VAL A 243 3.15 11.67 14.17
CA VAL A 243 4.49 11.55 13.56
C VAL A 243 4.96 10.10 13.55
N ASN A 244 4.78 9.35 14.64
CA ASN A 244 5.18 7.94 14.70
C ASN A 244 4.41 7.08 13.69
N ASP A 245 3.17 7.44 13.36
CA ASP A 245 2.39 6.75 12.33
C ASP A 245 2.73 7.20 10.90
N ILE A 246 3.07 8.48 10.72
CA ILE A 246 3.36 9.10 9.42
C ILE A 246 4.75 8.73 8.93
N ALA A 247 5.77 8.85 9.79
CA ALA A 247 7.17 8.69 9.41
C ALA A 247 7.46 7.36 8.66
N PRO A 248 7.10 6.17 9.18
CA PRO A 248 7.37 4.92 8.48
C PRO A 248 6.67 4.84 7.12
N LYS A 249 5.39 5.22 7.05
CA LYS A 249 4.61 5.22 5.79
C LYS A 249 5.18 6.19 4.76
N LEU A 250 5.64 7.36 5.21
CA LEU A 250 6.28 8.34 4.34
C LEU A 250 7.60 7.80 3.79
N SER A 251 8.42 7.17 4.64
CA SER A 251 9.67 6.54 4.21
C SER A 251 9.42 5.45 3.19
N ASP A 252 8.41 4.61 3.39
CA ASP A 252 8.07 3.54 2.45
C ASP A 252 7.65 4.07 1.09
N ILE A 253 6.74 5.06 1.03
CA ILE A 253 6.31 5.65 -0.25
C ILE A 253 7.53 6.24 -1.00
N LEU A 254 8.48 6.85 -0.28
CA LEU A 254 9.66 7.46 -0.87
C LEU A 254 10.75 6.43 -1.24
N TYR A 255 10.76 5.27 -0.61
CA TYR A 255 11.78 4.23 -0.77
C TYR A 255 11.38 3.15 -1.77
N LEU A 256 10.13 2.71 -1.73
CA LEU A 256 9.56 1.63 -2.54
C LEU A 256 8.76 2.18 -3.72
N GLY A 257 8.88 1.54 -4.88
CA GLY A 257 8.05 1.78 -6.06
C GLY A 257 6.74 1.00 -6.02
N GLU A 258 5.97 1.12 -7.10
CA GLU A 258 4.68 0.44 -7.33
C GLU A 258 4.72 -1.08 -7.09
N ASP A 259 5.84 -1.71 -7.45
CA ASP A 259 6.06 -3.14 -7.38
C ASP A 259 6.62 -3.60 -6.02
N ASN A 260 6.64 -2.71 -5.02
CA ASN A 260 7.31 -2.88 -3.73
C ASN A 260 8.82 -3.15 -3.85
N ASN A 261 9.43 -2.90 -5.02
CA ASN A 261 10.89 -2.92 -5.14
C ASN A 261 11.45 -1.55 -4.78
N VAL A 262 12.72 -1.52 -4.38
CA VAL A 262 13.43 -0.27 -4.10
C VAL A 262 13.46 0.60 -5.36
N ARG A 263 13.08 1.88 -5.23
CA ARG A 263 13.12 2.77 -6.38
C ARG A 263 14.55 2.98 -6.87
N SER A 264 14.76 2.84 -8.18
CA SER A 264 16.03 3.16 -8.83
C SER A 264 16.30 4.67 -8.88
N VAL A 265 15.24 5.48 -8.92
CA VAL A 265 15.26 6.94 -8.88
C VAL A 265 14.33 7.42 -7.76
N GLY A 266 14.76 8.42 -6.99
CA GLY A 266 13.92 8.98 -5.91
C GLY A 266 12.62 9.59 -6.44
N LEU A 267 11.53 9.45 -5.67
CA LEU A 267 10.25 10.08 -6.00
C LEU A 267 10.42 11.60 -6.12
N ASN A 268 9.92 12.18 -7.22
CA ASN A 268 10.05 13.63 -7.46
C ASN A 268 9.07 14.42 -6.58
N ILE A 269 9.46 14.71 -5.34
CA ILE A 269 8.67 15.46 -4.36
C ILE A 269 8.57 16.98 -4.66
N LYS A 270 9.36 17.51 -5.60
CA LYS A 270 9.40 18.97 -5.88
C LYS A 270 8.03 19.59 -6.19
N PRO A 271 7.13 18.95 -6.97
CA PRO A 271 5.80 19.49 -7.24
C PRO A 271 4.95 19.72 -5.98
N LEU A 272 5.17 18.97 -4.90
CA LEU A 272 4.43 19.13 -3.64
C LEU A 272 4.67 20.49 -2.97
N ARG A 273 5.82 21.12 -3.22
CA ARG A 273 6.15 22.45 -2.66
C ARG A 273 5.31 23.59 -3.23
N ALA A 274 4.62 23.36 -4.35
CA ALA A 274 3.70 24.33 -4.93
C ALA A 274 2.39 24.46 -4.13
N TYR A 275 2.08 23.47 -3.29
CA TYR A 275 0.87 23.46 -2.46
C TYR A 275 1.15 24.20 -1.16
N LYS A 276 0.39 25.28 -0.93
CA LYS A 276 0.58 26.21 0.18
C LYS A 276 -0.63 26.18 1.11
N ASP A 277 -0.37 26.38 2.39
CA ASP A 277 -1.41 26.62 3.38
C ASP A 277 -1.99 28.04 3.25
N SER A 278 -3.01 28.33 4.07
CA SER A 278 -3.70 29.62 4.15
C SER A 278 -2.79 30.81 4.52
N ALA A 279 -1.58 30.56 5.02
CA ALA A 279 -0.58 31.61 5.28
C ALA A 279 0.51 31.68 4.19
N GLY A 280 0.35 30.97 3.07
CA GLY A 280 1.28 30.99 1.94
C GLY A 280 2.55 30.16 2.12
N VAL A 281 2.62 29.31 3.16
CA VAL A 281 3.76 28.43 3.45
C VAL A 281 3.57 27.08 2.75
N SER A 282 4.64 26.52 2.18
CA SER A 282 4.59 25.19 1.55
C SER A 282 4.15 24.12 2.56
N MET A 283 3.04 23.43 2.29
CA MET A 283 2.52 22.36 3.15
C MET A 283 3.49 21.18 3.26
N TYR A 284 4.21 20.85 2.18
CA TYR A 284 5.22 19.79 2.22
C TYR A 284 6.33 20.12 3.23
N GLU A 285 7.04 21.23 2.99
CA GLU A 285 8.13 21.67 3.87
C GLU A 285 7.69 21.88 5.32
N SER A 286 6.52 22.50 5.55
CA SER A 286 6.05 22.73 6.93
C SER A 286 5.76 21.43 7.66
N ARG A 287 5.05 20.48 7.05
CA ARG A 287 4.59 19.27 7.73
C ARG A 287 5.68 18.21 7.81
N THR A 288 6.45 18.03 6.74
CA THR A 288 7.64 17.18 6.78
C THR A 288 8.66 17.73 7.76
N GLY A 289 8.81 19.06 7.87
CA GLY A 289 9.68 19.66 8.88
C GLY A 289 9.26 19.33 10.33
N GLN A 290 7.96 19.28 10.61
CA GLN A 290 7.45 18.82 11.92
C GLN A 290 7.79 17.34 12.16
N VAL A 291 7.60 16.47 11.17
CA VAL A 291 7.99 15.05 11.23
C VAL A 291 9.49 14.92 11.53
N MET A 292 10.33 15.60 10.74
CA MET A 292 11.79 15.56 10.89
C MET A 292 12.24 16.04 12.28
N LYS A 293 11.64 17.13 12.78
CA LYS A 293 11.94 17.68 14.11
C LYS A 293 11.65 16.68 15.23
N GLU A 294 10.50 16.01 15.17
CA GLU A 294 10.14 15.04 16.20
C GLU A 294 11.00 13.76 16.11
N LEU A 295 11.37 13.30 14.90
CA LEU A 295 12.30 12.17 14.73
C LEU A 295 13.69 12.44 15.34
N LEU A 296 14.16 13.70 15.26
CA LEU A 296 15.41 14.14 15.88
C LEU A 296 15.33 14.35 17.40
N ARG A 297 14.13 14.30 17.98
CA ARG A 297 13.96 14.47 19.42
C ARG A 297 14.64 13.31 20.16
N ASN A 298 15.39 13.66 21.21
CA ASN A 298 16.16 12.71 22.01
C ASN A 298 17.10 11.82 21.17
N PHE A 299 17.56 12.28 19.99
CA PHE A 299 18.39 11.50 19.07
C PHE A 299 19.59 10.86 19.76
N ASN A 300 20.26 11.59 20.67
CA ASN A 300 21.43 11.09 21.39
C ASN A 300 21.14 9.86 22.26
N ARG A 301 19.90 9.69 22.73
CA ARG A 301 19.45 8.57 23.56
C ARG A 301 19.02 7.34 22.75
N LYS A 302 18.92 7.46 21.43
CA LYS A 302 18.57 6.37 20.52
C LYS A 302 19.75 5.39 20.35
N THR A 303 19.45 4.14 20.04
CA THR A 303 20.45 3.12 19.70
C THR A 303 21.16 3.49 18.39
N ALA A 304 22.29 2.84 18.09
CA ALA A 304 23.00 3.07 16.83
C ALA A 304 22.11 2.80 15.60
N ASP A 305 21.32 1.72 15.65
CA ASP A 305 20.40 1.36 14.57
C ASP A 305 19.27 2.37 14.41
N GLU A 306 18.68 2.82 15.52
CA GLU A 306 17.64 3.85 15.49
C GLU A 306 18.17 5.19 14.96
N LYS A 307 19.40 5.57 15.35
CA LYS A 307 20.07 6.77 14.82
C LYS A 307 20.24 6.66 13.32
N LYS A 308 20.72 5.51 12.83
CA LYS A 308 20.87 5.25 11.40
C LYS A 308 19.55 5.35 10.66
N ARG A 309 18.49 4.72 11.15
CA ARG A 309 17.15 4.80 10.54
C ARG A 309 16.65 6.24 10.45
N VAL A 310 16.71 6.99 11.55
CA VAL A 310 16.29 8.39 11.55
C VAL A 310 17.05 9.18 10.49
N ILE A 311 18.38 9.06 10.40
CA ILE A 311 19.13 9.80 9.38
C ILE A 311 18.77 9.36 7.94
N GLN A 312 18.51 8.07 7.72
CA GLN A 312 18.03 7.57 6.43
C GLN A 312 16.68 8.18 6.04
N ASP A 313 15.71 8.18 6.97
CA ASP A 313 14.39 8.78 6.77
C ASP A 313 14.52 10.27 6.43
N LEU A 314 15.36 11.00 7.16
CA LEU A 314 15.57 12.42 6.89
C LEU A 314 16.14 12.66 5.48
N PHE A 315 17.09 11.83 5.01
CA PHE A 315 17.59 11.93 3.63
C PHE A 315 16.48 11.65 2.60
N LEU A 316 15.65 10.63 2.81
CA LEU A 316 14.49 10.34 1.94
C LEU A 316 13.53 11.53 1.86
N PHE A 317 13.19 12.12 3.01
CA PHE A 317 12.24 13.25 3.12
C PHE A 317 12.75 14.53 2.43
N THR A 318 14.06 14.62 2.14
CA THR A 318 14.64 15.72 1.36
C THR A 318 14.70 15.45 -0.15
N GLY A 319 14.32 14.24 -0.58
CA GLY A 319 14.33 13.79 -1.97
C GLY A 319 15.62 13.08 -2.39
N THR A 320 16.41 12.57 -1.43
CA THR A 320 17.58 11.74 -1.76
C THR A 320 17.13 10.41 -2.35
N PRO A 321 17.70 9.93 -3.48
CA PRO A 321 17.36 8.63 -4.05
C PRO A 321 17.69 7.47 -3.10
N PRO A 322 16.84 6.43 -3.02
CA PRO A 322 17.07 5.26 -2.14
C PRO A 322 18.46 4.63 -2.28
N SER A 323 18.99 4.58 -3.49
CA SER A 323 20.32 4.05 -3.81
C SER A 323 21.47 4.78 -3.10
N GLU A 324 21.28 6.01 -2.65
CA GLU A 324 22.30 6.81 -1.97
C GLU A 324 22.08 6.95 -0.46
N VAL A 325 20.88 6.67 0.04
CA VAL A 325 20.46 6.99 1.41
C VAL A 325 21.31 6.30 2.46
N ILE A 326 21.60 5.00 2.29
CA ILE A 326 22.40 4.23 3.25
C ILE A 326 23.80 4.84 3.38
N LYS A 327 24.47 5.08 2.25
CA LYS A 327 25.83 5.64 2.21
C LYS A 327 25.88 7.05 2.77
N ARG A 328 24.89 7.90 2.44
CA ARG A 328 24.85 9.28 2.97
C ARG A 328 24.57 9.31 4.47
N ALA A 329 23.73 8.41 4.98
CA ALA A 329 23.49 8.26 6.41
C ALA A 329 24.75 7.81 7.15
N ASP A 330 25.46 6.82 6.62
CA ASP A 330 26.73 6.35 7.20
C ASP A 330 27.79 7.46 7.21
N ASN A 331 27.92 8.22 6.10
CA ASN A 331 28.81 9.38 6.07
C ASN A 331 28.45 10.41 7.15
N ALA A 332 27.16 10.76 7.27
CA ALA A 332 26.69 11.76 8.21
C ALA A 332 26.97 11.38 9.67
N LEU A 333 26.74 10.12 10.04
CA LEU A 333 26.97 9.61 11.40
C LEU A 333 28.46 9.52 11.77
N ASN A 334 29.34 9.41 10.77
CA ASN A 334 30.79 9.34 10.97
C ASN A 334 31.48 10.72 10.97
N LYS A 335 30.76 11.82 10.67
CA LYS A 335 31.32 13.17 10.80
C LYS A 335 31.54 13.54 12.26
N ASN A 336 32.40 14.53 12.50
CA ASN A 336 32.69 15.01 13.85
C ASN A 336 31.42 15.48 14.59
N SER A 337 31.46 15.38 15.92
CA SER A 337 30.32 15.65 16.80
C SER A 337 29.80 17.08 16.68
N GLU A 338 30.67 18.06 16.50
CA GLU A 338 30.28 19.48 16.38
C GLU A 338 29.47 19.77 15.11
N SER A 339 29.89 19.24 13.96
CA SER A 339 29.13 19.39 12.71
C SER A 339 27.77 18.70 12.81
N PHE A 340 27.72 17.56 13.49
CA PHE A 340 26.48 16.81 13.70
C PHE A 340 25.55 17.50 14.70
N GLN A 341 26.07 18.21 15.72
CA GLN A 341 25.22 18.93 16.68
C GLN A 341 24.34 19.99 16.00
N LYS A 342 24.81 20.63 14.93
CA LYS A 342 24.00 21.59 14.15
C LYS A 342 22.73 20.97 13.57
N LEU A 343 22.73 19.67 13.28
CA LEU A 343 21.53 18.93 12.88
C LEU A 343 20.51 18.82 14.02
N LEU A 344 21.00 18.66 15.25
CA LEU A 344 20.20 18.45 16.46
C LEU A 344 19.74 19.75 17.13
N GLU A 345 20.25 20.90 16.69
CA GLU A 345 19.87 22.21 17.22
C GLU A 345 18.36 22.44 17.10
N TYR A 346 17.72 22.64 18.26
CA TYR A 346 16.30 22.97 18.35
C TYR A 346 16.08 24.44 18.03
N GLN A 347 15.26 24.74 17.02
CA GLN A 347 14.84 26.10 16.72
C GLN A 347 13.37 26.33 17.08
N GLY A 348 13.09 26.66 18.35
CA GLY A 348 11.84 27.26 18.81
C GLY A 348 10.53 26.59 18.35
N ASP A 349 9.40 27.30 18.50
CA ASP A 349 8.13 26.88 17.88
C ASP A 349 8.10 27.39 16.43
N SER A 350 8.81 26.67 15.56
CA SER A 350 8.76 26.86 14.11
C SER A 350 7.53 26.11 13.56
N ARG A 351 6.84 26.68 12.56
CA ARG A 351 5.76 26.01 11.80
C ARG A 351 6.26 24.81 10.97
N GLY A 352 7.51 24.39 11.17
CA GLY A 352 8.20 23.26 10.54
C GLY A 352 8.97 23.62 9.27
N GLN A 353 8.57 24.65 8.51
CA GLN A 353 9.25 24.96 7.24
C GLN A 353 10.73 25.32 7.46
N LYS A 354 11.02 26.11 8.50
CA LYS A 354 12.40 26.46 8.88
C LYS A 354 13.19 25.23 9.31
N ASP A 355 12.55 24.32 10.06
CA ASP A 355 13.17 23.05 10.44
C ASP A 355 13.51 22.20 9.22
N TYR A 356 12.59 22.05 8.26
CA TYR A 356 12.85 21.33 7.01
C TYR A 356 14.05 21.90 6.25
N GLN A 357 14.08 23.23 6.05
CA GLN A 357 15.15 23.90 5.30
C GLN A 357 16.51 23.77 6.00
N ARG A 358 16.55 23.97 7.33
CA ARG A 358 17.76 23.79 8.13
C ARG A 358 18.26 22.35 8.09
N ILE A 359 17.39 21.39 8.42
CA ILE A 359 17.73 19.96 8.46
C ILE A 359 18.24 19.51 7.10
N LYS A 360 17.55 19.89 6.02
CA LYS A 360 18.00 19.61 4.66
C LYS A 360 19.40 20.15 4.38
N ALA A 361 19.65 21.42 4.70
CA ALA A 361 20.95 22.05 4.47
C ALA A 361 22.08 21.38 5.27
N GLU A 362 21.82 20.99 6.52
CA GLU A 362 22.81 20.28 7.34
C GLU A 362 23.06 18.85 6.83
N LEU A 363 22.03 18.12 6.41
CA LEU A 363 22.17 16.80 5.79
C LEU A 363 23.00 16.85 4.49
N GLU A 364 22.82 17.89 3.67
CA GLU A 364 23.61 18.10 2.46
C GLU A 364 25.11 18.32 2.76
N LYS A 365 25.44 18.92 3.91
CA LYS A 365 26.84 19.07 4.36
C LYS A 365 27.39 17.75 4.93
N LEU A 366 26.60 17.09 5.78
CA LEU A 366 27.02 15.87 6.49
C LEU A 366 27.14 14.65 5.57
N GLY A 367 26.29 14.53 4.55
CA GLY A 367 26.26 13.39 3.64
C GLY A 367 27.42 13.35 2.64
N LYS A 368 28.20 14.43 2.51
CA LYS A 368 29.40 14.48 1.65
C LYS A 368 30.54 13.67 2.29
N LYS A 369 31.32 12.98 1.46
CA LYS A 369 32.52 12.25 1.91
C LYS A 369 33.47 13.19 2.66
#